data_AF-A0A1Z9LQ91-F1
#
_entry.id   AF-A0A1Z9LQ91-F1
#
_cell.length_a   1.000
_cell.length_b   1.000
_cell.length_c   1.000
_cell.angle_alpha   90.00
_cell.angle_beta   90.00
_cell.angle_gamma   90.00
#
_symmetry.space_group_name_H-M   'P 1'
#
loop_
_entity.id
_entity.type
_entity.pdbx_description
1 polymer ?
#
loop_
_entity_poly.entity_id
_entity_poly.type
_entity_poly.pdbx_seq_one_letter_code
_entity_poly.pdbx_strand_id
1 'polypeptide(L)'
;MFIDFLLSNFEIFIFLSILFILVAFILLFLLQIQNFRSNKNSIIEYAQSINNTSKEIKEYLIVVGNLLEHQKKEILNISEKIVFIEREINKLGNIKGSEDVLNLAINMVRQGKSKEEIIDKTGLREDEVEAIYTYYKK
;
A
#
# COMPACT_ATOMS: atom_id res chain seq x y z
N MET A 1 -18.36 -29.27 -83.83
CA MET A 1 -19.23 -28.08 -83.74
C MET A 1 -18.90 -27.19 -82.53
N PHE A 2 -18.97 -27.66 -81.27
CA PHE A 2 -18.60 -26.84 -80.10
C PHE A 2 -17.09 -26.53 -80.04
N ILE A 3 -16.24 -27.52 -80.31
CA ILE A 3 -14.78 -27.36 -80.35
C ILE A 3 -14.36 -26.41 -81.49
N ASP A 4 -15.00 -26.52 -82.65
CA ASP A 4 -14.73 -25.62 -83.80
C ASP A 4 -15.15 -24.18 -83.51
N PHE A 5 -16.25 -23.99 -82.77
CA PHE A 5 -16.67 -22.66 -82.30
C PHE A 5 -15.67 -22.05 -81.31
N LEU A 6 -15.14 -22.86 -80.39
CA LEU A 6 -14.10 -22.42 -79.46
C LEU A 6 -12.79 -22.05 -80.19
N LEU A 7 -12.36 -22.88 -81.14
CA LEU A 7 -11.18 -22.62 -81.96
C LEU A 7 -11.33 -21.37 -82.83
N SER A 8 -12.51 -21.16 -83.42
CA SER A 8 -12.80 -19.98 -84.24
C SER A 8 -12.84 -18.66 -83.46
N ASN A 9 -13.04 -18.70 -82.13
CA ASN A 9 -13.12 -17.52 -81.26
C ASN A 9 -12.01 -17.49 -80.19
N PHE A 10 -10.98 -18.31 -80.34
CA PHE A 10 -9.95 -18.54 -79.32
C PHE A 10 -9.24 -17.26 -78.87
N GLU A 11 -8.96 -16.35 -79.81
CA GLU A 11 -8.33 -15.06 -79.53
C GLU A 11 -9.17 -14.18 -78.59
N ILE A 12 -10.50 -14.18 -78.77
CA ILE A 12 -11.43 -13.44 -77.92
C ILE A 12 -11.43 -14.03 -76.50
N PHE A 13 -11.39 -15.35 -76.36
CA PHE A 13 -11.32 -16.01 -75.06
C PHE A 13 -10.00 -15.71 -74.31
N ILE A 14 -8.87 -15.70 -75.02
CA ILE A 14 -7.59 -15.28 -74.43
C ILE A 14 -7.66 -13.83 -73.97
N PHE A 15 -8.17 -12.94 -74.83
CA PHE A 15 -8.30 -11.52 -74.51
C PHE A 15 -9.17 -11.28 -73.27
N LEU A 16 -10.34 -11.93 -73.19
CA LEU A 16 -11.21 -11.86 -72.01
C LEU A 16 -10.53 -12.42 -70.76
N SER A 17 -9.77 -13.52 -70.88
CA SER A 17 -9.07 -14.11 -69.74
C SER A 17 -8.02 -13.14 -69.18
N ILE A 18 -7.25 -12.49 -70.05
CA ILE A 18 -6.27 -11.46 -69.65
C ILE A 18 -6.98 -10.27 -69.00
N LEU A 19 -8.10 -9.83 -69.56
CA LEU A 19 -8.91 -8.74 -69.01
C LEU A 19 -9.43 -9.06 -67.61
N PHE A 20 -9.97 -10.27 -67.40
CA PHE A 20 -10.44 -10.71 -66.09
C PHE A 20 -9.32 -10.76 -65.06
N ILE A 21 -8.13 -11.22 -65.44
CA ILE A 21 -6.96 -11.23 -64.55
C ILE A 21 -6.60 -9.80 -64.12
N LEU A 22 -6.57 -8.85 -65.05
CA LEU A 22 -6.29 -7.44 -64.75
C LEU A 22 -7.33 -6.86 -63.78
N VAL A 23 -8.62 -7.10 -64.03
CA VAL A 23 -9.69 -6.64 -63.13
C VAL A 23 -9.57 -7.27 -61.74
N ALA A 24 -9.27 -8.57 -61.66
CA ALA A 24 -9.07 -9.26 -60.39
C ALA A 24 -7.90 -8.67 -59.59
N PHE A 25 -6.78 -8.35 -60.25
CA PHE A 25 -5.64 -7.68 -59.61
C PHE A 25 -6.01 -6.29 -59.07
N ILE A 26 -6.77 -5.50 -59.83
CA ILE A 26 -7.23 -4.18 -59.39
C ILE A 26 -8.14 -4.32 -58.16
N LEU A 27 -9.07 -5.28 -58.16
CA LEU A 27 -9.95 -5.55 -57.02
C LEU A 27 -9.17 -5.98 -55.77
N LEU A 28 -8.19 -6.87 -55.91
CA LEU A 28 -7.31 -7.27 -54.81
C LEU A 28 -6.55 -6.06 -54.23
N PHE A 29 -6.04 -5.19 -55.10
CA PHE A 29 -5.34 -3.98 -54.67
C PHE A 29 -6.25 -3.02 -53.89
N LEU A 30 -7.50 -2.85 -54.33
CA LEU A 30 -8.48 -2.03 -53.60
C LEU A 30 -8.83 -2.61 -52.23
N LEU A 31 -9.04 -3.93 -52.14
CA LEU A 31 -9.29 -4.61 -50.87
C LEU A 31 -8.10 -4.46 -49.92
N GLN A 32 -6.87 -4.59 -50.43
CA GLN A 32 -5.67 -4.41 -49.63
C GLN A 32 -5.52 -2.98 -49.10
N ILE A 33 -5.84 -1.96 -49.90
CA ILE A 33 -5.85 -0.55 -49.46
C ILE A 33 -6.87 -0.34 -48.35
N GLN A 34 -8.08 -0.88 -48.49
CA GLN A 34 -9.13 -0.75 -47.48
C GLN A 34 -8.70 -1.40 -46.15
N ASN A 35 -8.17 -2.62 -46.20
CA ASN A 35 -7.67 -3.32 -45.02
C ASN A 35 -6.52 -2.57 -44.36
N PHE A 36 -5.58 -2.03 -45.15
CA PHE A 36 -4.48 -1.24 -44.61
C PHE A 36 -4.97 0.02 -43.88
N ARG A 37 -5.95 0.74 -44.44
CA ARG A 37 -6.55 1.92 -43.79
C ARG A 37 -7.27 1.53 -42.49
N SER A 38 -8.05 0.46 -42.51
CA SER A 38 -8.74 -0.04 -41.33
C SER A 38 -7.74 -0.40 -40.22
N ASN A 39 -6.72 -1.20 -40.54
CA ASN A 39 -5.70 -1.61 -39.58
C ASN A 39 -4.93 -0.42 -39.01
N LYS A 40 -4.58 0.56 -39.85
CA LYS A 40 -3.92 1.79 -39.40
C LYS A 40 -4.78 2.54 -38.39
N ASN A 41 -6.08 2.70 -38.66
CA ASN A 41 -6.99 3.40 -37.76
C ASN A 41 -7.10 2.67 -36.42
N SER A 42 -7.26 1.34 -36.44
CA SER A 42 -7.30 0.54 -35.22
C SER A 42 -6.00 0.65 -34.40
N ILE A 43 -4.83 0.66 -35.04
CA ILE A 43 -3.55 0.86 -34.35
C ILE A 43 -3.50 2.23 -33.67
N ILE A 44 -3.99 3.29 -34.33
CA ILE A 44 -4.04 4.64 -33.76
C ILE A 44 -5.00 4.67 -32.55
N GLU A 45 -6.17 4.06 -32.67
CA GLU A 45 -7.15 3.97 -31.58
C GLU A 45 -6.58 3.21 -30.37
N TYR A 46 -5.92 2.07 -30.60
CA TYR A 46 -5.26 1.33 -29.52
C TYR A 46 -4.14 2.15 -28.88
N ALA A 47 -3.32 2.85 -29.66
CA ALA A 47 -2.27 3.71 -29.13
C ALA A 47 -2.84 4.87 -28.29
N GLN A 48 -3.96 5.46 -28.72
CA GLN A 48 -4.67 6.50 -27.97
C GLN A 48 -5.25 5.94 -26.67
N SER A 49 -5.89 4.76 -26.71
CA SER A 49 -6.42 4.10 -25.53
C SER A 49 -5.31 3.80 -24.52
N ILE A 50 -4.19 3.25 -24.96
CA ILE A 50 -3.03 2.96 -24.09
C ILE A 50 -2.49 4.25 -23.46
N ASN A 51 -2.37 5.32 -24.25
CA ASN A 51 -1.90 6.60 -23.74
C ASN A 51 -2.85 7.20 -22.70
N ASN A 52 -4.17 7.09 -22.91
CA ASN A 52 -5.17 7.56 -21.96
C ASN A 52 -5.12 6.73 -20.66
N THR A 53 -5.12 5.40 -20.77
CA THR A 53 -4.97 4.51 -19.60
C THR A 53 -3.68 4.78 -18.84
N SER A 54 -2.56 5.04 -19.54
CA SER A 54 -1.29 5.38 -18.90
C SER A 54 -1.36 6.70 -18.11
N LYS A 55 -2.06 7.72 -18.64
CA LYS A 55 -2.30 8.97 -17.91
C LYS A 55 -3.15 8.75 -16.67
N GLU A 56 -4.22 7.97 -16.77
CA GLU A 56 -5.07 7.63 -15.61
C GLU A 56 -4.26 6.88 -14.55
N ILE A 57 -3.48 5.86 -14.93
CA ILE A 57 -2.60 5.12 -14.00
C ILE A 57 -1.64 6.08 -13.29
N LYS A 58 -1.03 7.03 -14.01
CA LYS A 58 -0.15 8.03 -13.42
C LYS A 58 -0.88 8.86 -12.36
N GLU A 59 -2.10 9.31 -12.65
CA GLU A 59 -2.91 10.08 -11.69
C GLU A 59 -3.25 9.25 -10.44
N TYR A 60 -3.66 8.00 -10.62
CA TYR A 60 -3.89 7.07 -9.50
C TYR A 60 -2.64 6.88 -8.64
N LEU A 61 -1.47 6.71 -9.26
CA LEU A 61 -0.21 6.55 -8.54
C LEU A 61 0.15 7.81 -7.73
N ILE A 62 -0.13 9.00 -8.25
CA ILE A 62 0.07 10.25 -7.51
C ILE A 62 -0.84 10.30 -6.28
N VAL A 63 -2.13 9.95 -6.43
CA VAL A 63 -3.08 9.91 -5.32
C VAL A 63 -2.64 8.91 -4.24
N VAL A 64 -2.23 7.70 -4.66
CA VAL A 64 -1.71 6.67 -3.74
C VAL A 64 -0.46 7.17 -3.02
N GLY A 65 0.48 7.81 -3.73
CA GLY A 65 1.68 8.39 -3.13
C GLY A 65 1.36 9.43 -2.07
N ASN A 66 0.41 10.32 -2.35
CA ASN A 66 -0.04 11.33 -1.39
C ASN A 66 -0.72 10.72 -0.15
N LEU A 67 -1.54 9.67 -0.34
CA LEU A 67 -2.18 8.96 0.76
C LEU A 67 -1.14 8.28 1.67
N LEU A 68 -0.14 7.63 1.08
CA LEU A 68 0.94 6.98 1.83
C LEU A 68 1.76 8.00 2.63
N GLU A 69 2.06 9.16 2.05
CA GLU A 69 2.77 10.23 2.76
C GLU A 69 1.94 10.78 3.93
N HIS A 70 0.62 10.91 3.76
CA HIS A 70 -0.29 11.28 4.85
C HIS A 70 -0.30 10.22 5.96
N GLN A 71 -0.45 8.94 5.60
CA GLN A 71 -0.45 7.84 6.57
C GLN A 71 0.86 7.76 7.35
N LYS A 72 2.00 7.99 6.69
CA LYS A 72 3.32 8.05 7.33
C LYS A 72 3.36 9.12 8.42
N LYS A 73 2.84 10.32 8.16
CA LYS A 73 2.79 11.42 9.14
C LYS A 73 1.91 11.07 10.34
N GLU A 74 0.74 10.48 10.09
CA GLU A 74 -0.15 10.03 11.17
C GLU A 74 0.50 8.95 12.05
N ILE A 75 1.21 8.00 11.45
CA ILE A 75 1.98 6.98 12.20
C ILE A 75 3.04 7.62 13.08
N LEU A 76 3.77 8.63 12.58
CA LEU A 76 4.76 9.35 13.38
C LEU A 76 4.11 10.06 14.58
N ASN A 77 2.98 10.74 14.36
CA ASN A 77 2.22 11.39 15.44
C ASN A 77 1.74 10.38 16.49
N ILE A 78 1.27 9.19 16.07
CA ILE A 78 0.86 8.13 16.99
C ILE A 78 2.07 7.60 17.77
N SER A 79 3.21 7.40 17.11
CA SER A 79 4.45 6.96 17.74
C SER A 79 4.89 7.92 18.86
N GLU A 80 4.85 9.23 18.60
CA GLU A 80 5.16 10.24 19.62
C GLU A 80 4.23 10.16 20.84
N LYS A 81 2.93 9.95 20.61
CA LYS A 81 1.95 9.76 21.68
C LYS A 81 2.20 8.49 22.48
N ILE A 82 2.58 7.39 21.83
CA ILE A 82 2.94 6.14 22.51
C ILE A 82 4.15 6.37 23.42
N VAL A 83 5.21 7.00 22.92
CA VAL A 83 6.40 7.32 23.73
C VAL A 83 6.04 8.20 24.93
N PHE A 84 5.13 9.16 24.76
CA PHE A 84 4.63 9.95 25.89
C PHE A 84 3.90 9.09 26.92
N ILE A 85 2.98 8.23 26.48
CA ILE A 85 2.23 7.32 27.35
C ILE A 85 3.18 6.39 28.11
N GLU A 86 4.20 5.83 27.45
CA GLU A 86 5.21 4.98 28.09
C GLU A 86 5.92 5.71 29.23
N ARG A 87 6.30 6.99 29.03
CA ARG A 87 6.91 7.80 30.09
C ARG A 87 5.97 8.00 31.28
N GLU A 88 4.70 8.30 31.03
CA GLU A 88 3.72 8.50 32.10
C GLU A 88 3.42 7.20 32.85
N ILE A 89 3.33 6.06 32.15
CA ILE A 89 3.20 4.73 32.78
C ILE A 89 4.41 4.45 33.68
N ASN A 90 5.62 4.72 33.22
CA ASN A 90 6.83 4.52 34.02
C ASN A 90 6.84 5.40 35.28
N LYS A 91 6.40 6.67 35.17
CA LYS A 91 6.24 7.55 36.34
C LYS A 91 5.21 7.01 37.33
N LEU A 92 4.04 6.58 36.85
CA LEU A 92 3.01 5.99 37.69
C LEU A 92 3.48 4.70 38.38
N GLY A 93 4.22 3.85 37.67
CA GLY A 93 4.85 2.65 38.23
C GLY A 93 5.80 2.99 39.38
N ASN A 94 6.64 4.01 39.21
CA ASN A 94 7.55 4.47 40.27
C ASN A 94 6.80 5.05 41.47
N ILE A 95 5.76 5.86 41.25
CA ILE A 95 4.93 6.43 42.33
C ILE A 95 4.24 5.33 43.11
N LYS A 96 3.57 4.40 42.42
CA LYS A 96 2.86 3.28 43.06
C LYS A 96 3.81 2.35 43.81
N GLY A 97 4.98 2.04 43.23
CA GLY A 97 6.01 1.26 43.91
C GLY A 97 6.49 1.95 45.20
N SER A 98 6.72 3.26 45.16
CA SER A 98 7.09 4.04 46.34
C SER A 98 5.97 4.09 47.39
N GLU A 99 4.71 4.23 46.98
CA GLU A 99 3.54 4.23 47.87
C GLU A 99 3.30 2.85 48.51
N ASP A 100 3.47 1.77 47.76
CA ASP A 100 3.37 0.39 48.26
C ASP A 100 4.49 0.10 49.28
N VAL A 101 5.71 0.57 49.03
CA VAL A 101 6.85 0.46 49.96
C VAL A 101 6.57 1.24 51.25
N LEU A 102 6.02 2.46 51.16
CA LEU A 102 5.67 3.27 52.31
C LEU A 102 4.53 2.63 53.13
N ASN A 103 3.49 2.12 52.46
CA ASN A 103 2.37 1.43 53.11
C ASN A 103 2.83 0.13 53.79
N LEU A 104 3.73 -0.62 53.15
CA LEU A 104 4.34 -1.81 53.75
C LEU A 104 5.11 -1.44 55.02
N ALA A 105 5.94 -0.40 54.98
CA ALA A 105 6.67 0.10 56.14
C ALA A 105 5.73 0.49 57.29
N ILE A 106 4.68 1.27 57.02
CA ILE A 106 3.67 1.68 58.02
C ILE A 106 2.99 0.45 58.65
N ASN A 107 2.62 -0.54 57.84
CA ASN A 107 1.97 -1.77 58.34
C ASN A 107 2.92 -2.59 59.21
N MET A 108 4.20 -2.70 58.83
CA MET A 108 5.22 -3.40 59.63
C MET A 108 5.46 -2.70 60.99
N VAL A 109 5.47 -1.37 61.03
CA VAL A 109 5.52 -0.60 62.29
C VAL A 109 4.32 -0.92 63.17
N ARG A 110 3.10 -0.92 62.62
CA ARG A 110 1.88 -1.27 63.36
C ARG A 110 1.85 -2.71 63.88
N GLN A 111 2.57 -3.61 63.22
CA GLN A 111 2.74 -5.00 63.65
C GLN A 111 3.84 -5.19 64.72
N GLY A 112 4.53 -4.11 65.12
CA GLY A 112 5.57 -4.15 66.15
C GLY A 112 6.92 -4.66 65.66
N LYS A 113 7.18 -4.64 64.35
CA LYS A 113 8.45 -5.05 63.75
C LYS A 113 9.61 -4.12 64.16
N SER A 114 10.85 -4.61 64.13
CA SER A 114 12.03 -3.79 64.45
C SER A 114 12.39 -2.85 63.30
N LYS A 115 13.14 -1.80 63.58
CA LYS A 115 13.57 -0.82 62.56
C LYS A 115 14.48 -1.47 61.52
N GLU A 116 15.39 -2.34 61.95
CA GLU A 116 16.30 -3.06 61.03
C GLU A 116 15.52 -3.99 60.09
N GLU A 117 14.49 -4.67 60.59
CA GLU A 117 13.64 -5.58 59.79
C GLU A 117 12.83 -4.82 58.73
N ILE A 118 12.45 -3.57 59.00
CA ILE A 118 11.76 -2.69 58.04
C ILE A 118 12.73 -2.18 56.98
N ILE A 119 13.93 -1.74 57.36
CA ILE A 119 14.96 -1.26 56.43
C ILE A 119 15.34 -2.36 55.43
N ASP A 120 15.62 -3.58 55.93
CA ASP A 120 16.00 -4.73 55.09
C ASP A 120 14.90 -5.12 54.08
N LYS A 121 13.62 -5.00 54.48
CA LYS A 121 12.47 -5.38 53.65
C LYS A 121 12.01 -4.29 52.67
N THR A 122 12.22 -3.02 52.99
CA THR A 122 11.64 -1.88 52.25
C THR A 122 12.69 -1.08 51.50
N GLY A 123 13.98 -1.20 51.86
CA GLY A 123 15.07 -0.42 51.28
C GLY A 123 15.00 1.08 51.60
N LEU A 124 14.12 1.49 52.51
CA LEU A 124 14.01 2.88 52.99
C LEU A 124 15.24 3.26 53.83
N ARG A 125 15.60 4.54 53.83
CA ARG A 125 16.72 5.05 54.63
C ARG A 125 16.37 5.05 56.12
N GLU A 126 17.38 5.01 56.98
CA GLU A 126 17.20 5.01 58.43
C GLU A 126 16.37 6.20 58.93
N ASP A 127 16.59 7.40 58.38
CA ASP A 127 15.84 8.62 58.72
C ASP A 127 14.36 8.55 58.33
N GLU A 128 14.06 7.93 57.19
CA GLU A 128 12.69 7.69 56.69
C GLU A 128 11.95 6.68 57.57
N VAL A 129 12.62 5.59 57.93
CA VAL A 129 12.06 4.58 58.84
C VAL A 129 11.87 5.15 60.25
N GLU A 130 12.80 5.95 60.76
CA GLU A 130 12.69 6.61 62.07
C GLU A 130 11.45 7.50 62.15
N ALA A 131 11.19 8.29 61.10
CA ALA A 131 10.01 9.14 61.01
C ALA A 131 8.72 8.30 61.02
N ILE A 132 8.64 7.25 60.20
CA ILE A 132 7.47 6.36 60.16
C ILE A 132 7.27 5.69 61.53
N TYR A 133 8.34 5.22 62.16
CA TYR A 133 8.31 4.59 63.48
C TYR A 133 7.79 5.55 64.55
N THR A 134 8.22 6.81 64.51
CA THR A 134 7.82 7.86 65.47
C THR A 134 6.33 8.18 65.36
N TYR A 135 5.78 8.26 64.14
CA TYR A 135 4.39 8.66 63.93
C TYR A 135 3.38 7.51 63.98
N TYR A 136 3.79 6.28 63.65
CA TYR A 136 2.86 5.16 63.46
C TYR A 136 3.01 4.02 64.47
N LYS A 137 4.01 4.07 65.36
CA LYS A 137 4.11 3.15 66.50
C LYS A 137 3.12 3.59 67.58
N LYS A 138 1.96 2.96 67.58
CA LYS A 138 0.98 3.05 68.67
C LYS A 138 1.17 1.92 69.66
#